data_AF-W4VJY6-F1
#
_entry.id   AF-W4VJY6-F1
#
_cell.length_a   1.000
_cell.length_b   1.000
_cell.length_c   1.000
_cell.angle_alpha   90.00
_cell.angle_beta   90.00
_cell.angle_gamma   90.00
#
_symmetry.space_group_name_H-M   'P 1'
#
loop_
_entity.id
_entity.type
_entity.pdbx_description
1 polymer ?
#
loop_
_entity_poly.entity_id
_entity_poly.type
_entity_poly.pdbx_seq_one_letter_code
_entity_poly.pdbx_strand_id
1 'polypeptide(L)'
;MYRYEGFVTKPTSDTRVYRYQGWVYAVVNNPTNSGQASSTGNGKASGQFIWQLNKQNANAPSRVQLRNTAGIAGSHFATRNSIYQINSPSVISKTSTAPQNYYVNDPHDLRDKNINYAFAYDYTNYYRDVYTCSSSRSDGCIQWTYSHREPDWTYQETATFNKTMKGDHKYQDQQEIVYPTNNISLIVGRTTNLSNMNESYQQEHFNVDNSTITKETQTWIEINEPVTYRSDLGNPLYSLTDELWYFPNEIDENLEEQYKNTTSFTYSDIAIPLRVNMKNNSSINYKTEDNFFVTKNNGLLFSLPHTQVSILAINKKAKEEYEDFTGETYEDEVLNSPFNGSRYYFNINGNSEQEPNIQYSNDYIVGELGLSDATLHIGENLEFEKYLLGNPIDDPVINEQPGSKVLNANYDNSITIKSNQISDLKDISNDRNFLIHGFRSTDIYKKYNQVKNILPSLSY
;
A
#
# COMPACT_ATOMS: atom_id res chain seq x y z
N MET A 1 -52.46 -80.30 26.75
CA MET A 1 -53.11 -79.15 27.40
C MET A 1 -52.00 -78.19 27.80
N TYR A 2 -51.76 -77.14 27.01
CA TYR A 2 -50.87 -76.04 27.39
C TYR A 2 -51.70 -74.76 27.27
N ARG A 3 -52.05 -74.17 28.42
CA ARG A 3 -52.70 -72.86 28.49
C ARG A 3 -51.64 -71.80 28.25
N TYR A 4 -51.84 -70.97 27.24
CA TYR A 4 -51.19 -69.66 27.16
C TYR A 4 -52.17 -68.63 27.74
N GLU A 5 -51.93 -68.22 28.99
CA GLU A 5 -52.56 -67.05 29.59
C GLU A 5 -51.71 -65.83 29.21
N GLY A 6 -52.04 -65.21 28.07
CA GLY A 6 -51.47 -63.93 27.67
C GLY A 6 -52.40 -62.80 28.11
N PHE A 7 -51.91 -61.92 28.97
CA PHE A 7 -52.59 -60.69 29.37
C PHE A 7 -52.82 -59.79 28.14
N VAL A 8 -54.07 -59.45 27.86
CA VAL A 8 -54.40 -58.32 26.98
C VAL A 8 -54.13 -57.06 27.80
N THR A 9 -52.95 -56.47 27.65
CA THR A 9 -52.73 -55.09 28.08
C THR A 9 -53.70 -54.20 27.31
N LYS A 10 -54.38 -53.32 28.08
CA LYS A 10 -55.41 -52.37 27.65
C LYS A 10 -55.12 -51.86 26.22
N PRO A 11 -56.04 -52.00 25.26
CA PRO A 11 -55.89 -51.31 23.98
C PRO A 11 -55.79 -49.81 24.28
N THR A 12 -54.80 -49.12 23.72
CA THR A 12 -54.92 -47.68 23.50
C THR A 12 -56.21 -47.44 22.69
N SER A 13 -56.82 -46.26 22.85
CA SER A 13 -58.22 -45.95 22.47
C SER A 13 -58.67 -46.28 21.04
N ASP A 14 -57.77 -46.72 20.15
CA ASP A 14 -58.00 -46.78 18.70
C ASP A 14 -57.58 -48.10 18.02
N THR A 15 -57.69 -49.24 18.72
CA THR A 15 -57.44 -50.58 18.13
C THR A 15 -58.76 -51.29 17.79
N ARG A 16 -59.00 -51.64 16.52
CA ARG A 16 -60.13 -52.48 16.09
C ARG A 16 -59.74 -53.96 16.13
N VAL A 17 -60.44 -54.73 16.95
CA VAL A 17 -60.19 -56.16 17.17
C VAL A 17 -61.24 -56.99 16.44
N TYR A 18 -60.82 -57.87 15.53
CA TYR A 18 -61.72 -58.80 14.84
C TYR A 18 -61.50 -60.23 15.35
N ARG A 19 -62.59 -60.93 15.69
CA ARG A 19 -62.59 -62.35 16.10
C ARG A 19 -63.09 -63.22 14.95
N TYR A 20 -62.29 -64.19 14.51
CA TYR A 20 -62.75 -65.27 13.65
C TYR A 20 -62.08 -66.59 14.05
N GLN A 21 -62.88 -67.60 14.41
CA GLN A 21 -62.46 -68.99 14.68
C GLN A 21 -61.22 -69.15 15.60
N GLY A 22 -61.29 -68.57 16.81
CA GLY A 22 -60.29 -68.82 17.87
C GLY A 22 -58.99 -68.03 17.77
N TRP A 23 -58.77 -67.30 16.67
CA TRP A 23 -57.63 -66.40 16.51
C TRP A 23 -58.12 -64.95 16.47
N VAL A 24 -57.47 -64.08 17.25
CA VAL A 24 -57.76 -62.64 17.30
C VAL A 24 -56.63 -61.93 16.55
N TYR A 25 -56.98 -61.20 15.50
CA TYR A 25 -56.04 -60.31 14.83
C TYR A 25 -56.56 -58.89 14.95
N ALA A 26 -55.68 -57.96 15.32
CA ALA A 26 -55.97 -56.54 15.36
C ALA A 26 -55.33 -55.89 14.13
N VAL A 27 -56.09 -55.05 13.43
CA VAL A 27 -55.48 -54.10 12.48
C VAL A 27 -54.74 -53.08 13.32
N VAL A 28 -53.44 -52.93 13.07
CA VAL A 28 -52.56 -52.04 13.83
C VAL A 28 -52.32 -50.78 13.00
N ASN A 29 -52.54 -49.61 13.60
CA ASN A 29 -52.28 -48.33 12.95
C ASN A 29 -50.80 -48.24 12.55
N ASN A 30 -50.52 -47.49 11.47
CA ASN A 30 -49.14 -47.24 11.06
C ASN A 30 -48.37 -46.58 12.21
N PRO A 31 -47.33 -47.24 12.77
CA PRO A 31 -46.58 -46.71 13.90
C PRO A 31 -45.59 -45.63 13.47
N THR A 32 -45.52 -45.27 12.18
CA THR A 32 -44.69 -44.16 11.71
C THR A 32 -45.01 -42.86 12.43
N ASN A 33 -44.01 -42.35 13.13
CA ASN A 33 -44.08 -41.16 13.93
C ASN A 33 -42.79 -40.33 13.79
N SER A 34 -42.90 -39.05 14.12
CA SER A 34 -41.76 -38.14 14.18
C SER A 34 -41.11 -38.21 15.57
N GLY A 35 -39.78 -38.18 15.60
CA GLY A 35 -38.97 -38.11 16.81
C GLY A 35 -37.90 -37.03 16.69
N GLN A 36 -37.42 -36.51 17.81
CA GLN A 36 -36.31 -35.55 17.85
C GLN A 36 -34.98 -36.30 18.05
N ALA A 37 -33.96 -35.95 17.28
CA ALA A 37 -32.63 -36.53 17.44
C ALA A 37 -31.94 -35.98 18.72
N SER A 38 -31.20 -36.84 19.41
CA SER A 38 -30.39 -36.43 20.57
C SER A 38 -29.18 -35.60 20.15
N SER A 39 -28.79 -34.61 20.98
CA SER A 39 -27.58 -33.79 20.79
C SER A 39 -27.57 -32.90 19.54
N THR A 40 -28.74 -32.46 19.09
CA THR A 40 -28.88 -31.45 18.02
C THR A 40 -28.97 -30.03 18.56
N GLY A 41 -28.60 -29.03 17.76
CA GLY A 41 -28.65 -27.62 18.15
C GLY A 41 -29.26 -26.69 17.09
N ASN A 42 -29.24 -25.39 17.40
CA ASN A 42 -29.65 -24.33 16.48
C ASN A 42 -28.66 -24.21 15.31
N GLY A 43 -29.10 -23.57 14.23
CA GLY A 43 -28.27 -23.27 13.07
C GLY A 43 -26.97 -22.53 13.44
N LYS A 44 -25.84 -23.08 12.99
CA LYS A 44 -24.50 -22.48 13.12
C LYS A 44 -23.74 -22.53 11.81
N ALA A 45 -22.88 -21.54 11.58
CA ALA A 45 -21.96 -21.51 10.45
C ALA A 45 -20.52 -21.31 10.91
N SER A 46 -19.59 -21.83 10.12
CA SER A 46 -18.16 -21.57 10.19
C SER A 46 -17.68 -20.99 8.87
N GLY A 47 -16.40 -20.61 8.79
CA GLY A 47 -15.84 -19.95 7.61
C GLY A 47 -15.98 -18.43 7.68
N GLN A 48 -15.83 -17.78 6.53
CA GLN A 48 -15.64 -16.33 6.44
C GLN A 48 -16.35 -15.71 5.24
N PHE A 49 -16.75 -14.45 5.42
CA PHE A 49 -17.02 -13.51 4.34
C PHE A 49 -15.81 -12.58 4.19
N ILE A 50 -15.29 -12.44 2.98
CA ILE A 50 -14.04 -11.68 2.73
C ILE A 50 -14.21 -10.83 1.48
N TRP A 51 -13.85 -9.56 1.56
CA TRP A 51 -13.33 -8.85 0.39
C TRP A 51 -11.89 -8.40 0.67
N GLN A 52 -11.02 -8.46 -0.34
CA GLN A 52 -9.66 -7.95 -0.24
C GLN A 52 -9.12 -7.58 -1.62
N LEU A 53 -8.20 -6.62 -1.68
CA LEU A 53 -7.37 -6.38 -2.84
C LEU A 53 -6.43 -7.56 -3.06
N ASN A 54 -6.21 -7.89 -4.32
CA ASN A 54 -5.38 -8.99 -4.74
C ASN A 54 -4.75 -8.65 -6.10
N LYS A 55 -3.52 -9.08 -6.32
CA LYS A 55 -2.90 -9.06 -7.66
C LYS A 55 -2.86 -10.46 -8.27
N GLN A 56 -3.06 -10.54 -9.58
CA GLN A 56 -2.88 -11.80 -10.32
C GLN A 56 -1.39 -12.18 -10.40
N ASN A 57 -0.52 -11.19 -10.56
CA ASN A 57 0.93 -11.30 -10.51
C ASN A 57 1.53 -9.94 -10.11
N ALA A 58 2.83 -9.87 -9.86
CA ALA A 58 3.48 -8.66 -9.33
C ALA A 58 3.39 -7.42 -10.25
N ASN A 59 3.16 -7.62 -11.56
CA ASN A 59 3.16 -6.58 -12.59
C ASN A 59 1.75 -6.26 -13.10
N ALA A 60 0.71 -6.78 -12.43
CA ALA A 60 -0.68 -6.53 -12.80
C ALA A 60 -1.32 -5.54 -11.83
N PRO A 61 -2.22 -4.67 -12.30
CA PRO A 61 -3.08 -3.88 -11.41
C PRO A 61 -3.82 -4.75 -10.40
N SER A 62 -4.10 -4.20 -9.23
CA SER A 62 -4.92 -4.89 -8.23
C SER A 62 -6.37 -5.04 -8.67
N ARG A 63 -7.01 -6.09 -8.17
CA ARG A 63 -8.42 -6.43 -8.35
C ARG A 63 -9.03 -6.76 -6.99
N VAL A 64 -10.33 -6.64 -6.85
CA VAL A 64 -11.02 -7.02 -5.61
C VAL A 64 -11.40 -8.50 -5.67
N GLN A 65 -10.89 -9.30 -4.74
CA GLN A 65 -11.30 -10.66 -4.50
C GLN A 65 -12.44 -10.70 -3.49
N LEU A 66 -13.54 -11.37 -3.83
CA LEU A 66 -14.72 -11.58 -2.99
C LEU A 66 -14.87 -13.06 -2.68
N ARG A 67 -14.92 -13.45 -1.41
CA ARG A 67 -15.08 -14.85 -0.98
C ARG A 67 -16.20 -15.02 0.02
N ASN A 68 -16.94 -16.09 -0.18
CA ASN A 68 -17.89 -16.62 0.79
C ASN A 68 -17.53 -18.10 1.02
N THR A 69 -16.84 -18.36 2.12
CA THR A 69 -16.33 -19.70 2.48
C THR A 69 -17.20 -20.38 3.54
N ALA A 70 -18.45 -19.93 3.68
CA ALA A 70 -19.34 -20.40 4.73
C ALA A 70 -19.53 -21.93 4.69
N GLY A 71 -19.52 -22.54 5.87
CA GLY A 71 -19.78 -23.96 6.06
C GLY A 71 -20.80 -24.17 7.16
N ILE A 72 -21.56 -25.26 7.08
CA ILE A 72 -22.46 -25.67 8.15
C ILE A 72 -21.62 -26.21 9.31
N ALA A 73 -21.84 -25.69 10.52
CA ALA A 73 -21.07 -26.06 11.71
C ALA A 73 -21.94 -26.60 12.87
N GLY A 74 -23.26 -26.63 12.71
CA GLY A 74 -24.20 -27.13 13.72
C GLY A 74 -24.40 -28.64 13.63
N SER A 75 -24.69 -29.27 14.77
CA SER A 75 -25.13 -30.66 14.83
C SER A 75 -26.62 -30.73 14.51
N HIS A 76 -26.95 -31.30 13.36
CA HIS A 76 -28.31 -31.45 12.85
C HIS A 76 -28.59 -32.90 12.48
N PHE A 77 -29.87 -33.30 12.49
CA PHE A 77 -30.23 -34.63 11.97
C PHE A 77 -30.03 -34.69 10.46
N ALA A 78 -30.47 -33.64 9.74
CA ALA A 78 -30.19 -33.47 8.33
C ALA A 78 -30.14 -31.98 7.94
N THR A 79 -29.43 -31.69 6.85
CA THR A 79 -29.34 -30.35 6.26
C THR A 79 -29.54 -30.41 4.75
N ARG A 80 -30.03 -29.32 4.14
CA ARG A 80 -30.19 -29.19 2.69
C ARG A 80 -30.22 -27.72 2.25
N ASN A 81 -30.28 -27.50 0.94
CA ASN A 81 -30.52 -26.18 0.34
C ASN A 81 -29.53 -25.09 0.79
N SER A 82 -28.24 -25.42 0.85
CA SER A 82 -27.21 -24.41 1.11
C SER A 82 -27.20 -23.38 -0.02
N ILE A 83 -27.32 -22.11 0.34
CA ILE A 83 -27.33 -20.97 -0.58
C ILE A 83 -26.28 -19.96 -0.13
N TYR A 84 -25.41 -19.60 -1.07
CA TYR A 84 -24.34 -18.63 -0.92
C TYR A 84 -24.65 -17.42 -1.79
N GLN A 85 -24.55 -16.22 -1.23
CA GLN A 85 -24.77 -14.99 -1.99
C GLN A 85 -23.67 -13.97 -1.72
N ILE A 86 -23.25 -13.31 -2.80
CA ILE A 86 -22.43 -12.09 -2.79
C ILE A 86 -23.12 -11.10 -3.73
N ASN A 87 -23.46 -9.93 -3.21
CA ASN A 87 -24.18 -8.91 -3.96
C ASN A 87 -23.69 -7.49 -3.64
N SER A 88 -23.27 -6.75 -4.65
CA SER A 88 -23.07 -5.30 -4.60
C SER A 88 -23.84 -4.66 -5.75
N PRO A 89 -24.77 -3.71 -5.47
CA PRO A 89 -25.61 -3.11 -6.50
C PRO A 89 -24.82 -2.60 -7.71
N SER A 90 -25.29 -2.95 -8.91
CA SER A 90 -24.70 -2.56 -10.19
C SER A 90 -23.27 -3.05 -10.48
N VAL A 91 -22.70 -3.91 -9.64
CA VAL A 91 -21.33 -4.45 -9.82
C VAL A 91 -21.35 -5.96 -9.92
N ILE A 92 -21.93 -6.64 -8.93
CA ILE A 92 -21.95 -8.09 -8.87
C ILE A 92 -23.20 -8.59 -8.16
N SER A 93 -23.82 -9.64 -8.70
CA SER A 93 -24.89 -10.38 -8.04
C SER A 93 -24.73 -11.86 -8.35
N LYS A 94 -24.27 -12.64 -7.36
CA LYS A 94 -23.96 -14.06 -7.53
C LYS A 94 -24.65 -14.87 -6.43
N THR A 95 -25.44 -15.86 -6.86
CA THR A 95 -26.02 -16.88 -6.00
C THR A 95 -25.47 -18.25 -6.41
N SER A 96 -25.15 -19.10 -5.44
CA SER A 96 -24.54 -20.42 -5.66
C SER A 96 -24.99 -21.40 -4.58
N THR A 97 -24.88 -22.71 -4.84
CA THR A 97 -25.05 -23.78 -3.86
C THR A 97 -23.73 -24.27 -3.26
N ALA A 98 -22.63 -23.63 -3.62
CA ALA A 98 -21.27 -23.94 -3.17
C ALA A 98 -20.51 -22.64 -2.79
N PRO A 99 -19.45 -22.73 -1.96
CA PRO A 99 -18.59 -21.60 -1.62
C PRO A 99 -18.13 -20.80 -2.84
N GLN A 100 -18.03 -19.49 -2.66
CA GLN A 100 -17.79 -18.55 -3.75
C GLN A 100 -16.40 -17.92 -3.66
N ASN A 101 -15.76 -17.75 -4.81
CA ASN A 101 -14.53 -16.97 -4.99
C ASN A 101 -14.64 -16.23 -6.34
N TYR A 102 -14.88 -14.93 -6.30
CA TYR A 102 -15.01 -14.08 -7.49
C TYR A 102 -14.01 -12.95 -7.46
N TYR A 103 -13.72 -12.41 -8.63
CA TYR A 103 -12.84 -11.25 -8.80
C TYR A 103 -13.61 -10.15 -9.53
N VAL A 104 -13.47 -8.92 -9.05
CA VAL A 104 -13.88 -7.69 -9.75
C VAL A 104 -12.59 -7.03 -10.21
N ASN A 105 -12.41 -6.94 -11.53
CA ASN A 105 -11.13 -6.54 -12.13
C ASN A 105 -10.77 -5.09 -11.84
N ASP A 106 -11.75 -4.19 -11.85
CA ASP A 106 -11.56 -2.78 -11.49
C ASP A 106 -12.04 -2.55 -10.04
N PRO A 107 -11.13 -2.31 -9.08
CA PRO A 107 -11.52 -1.99 -7.71
C PRO A 107 -12.40 -0.74 -7.59
N HIS A 108 -12.28 0.26 -8.48
CA HIS A 108 -13.10 1.47 -8.43
C HIS A 108 -14.60 1.15 -8.50
N ASP A 109 -14.98 0.06 -9.16
CA ASP A 109 -16.36 -0.41 -9.21
C ASP A 109 -16.95 -0.68 -7.81
N LEU A 110 -16.15 -1.11 -6.84
CA LEU A 110 -16.60 -1.42 -5.47
C LEU A 110 -16.26 -0.33 -4.44
N ARG A 111 -15.54 0.71 -4.86
CA ARG A 111 -15.13 1.81 -3.98
C ARG A 111 -16.35 2.46 -3.33
N ASP A 112 -16.30 2.54 -2.01
CA ASP A 112 -17.33 3.09 -1.14
C ASP A 112 -18.72 2.42 -1.25
N LYS A 113 -18.84 1.31 -1.97
CA LYS A 113 -20.08 0.55 -2.11
C LYS A 113 -20.20 -0.53 -1.05
N ASN A 114 -21.44 -0.86 -0.73
CA ASN A 114 -21.76 -1.98 0.15
C ASN A 114 -21.68 -3.31 -0.61
N ILE A 115 -21.04 -4.29 0.01
CA ILE A 115 -20.94 -5.68 -0.44
C ILE A 115 -21.70 -6.53 0.57
N ASN A 116 -22.82 -7.08 0.13
CA ASN A 116 -23.70 -7.91 0.93
C ASN A 116 -23.32 -9.38 0.75
N TYR A 117 -23.04 -10.04 1.85
CA TYR A 117 -22.78 -11.47 1.93
C TYR A 117 -23.95 -12.14 2.65
N ALA A 118 -24.41 -13.25 2.10
CA ALA A 118 -25.37 -14.11 2.78
C ALA A 118 -24.97 -15.59 2.65
N PHE A 119 -25.24 -16.35 3.71
CA PHE A 119 -25.22 -17.79 3.70
C PHE A 119 -26.46 -18.30 4.42
N ALA A 120 -27.19 -19.21 3.79
CA ALA A 120 -28.37 -19.83 4.38
C ALA A 120 -28.40 -21.33 4.09
N TYR A 121 -29.02 -22.10 4.98
CA TYR A 121 -29.31 -23.51 4.77
C TYR A 121 -30.51 -23.93 5.60
N ASP A 122 -31.20 -24.97 5.14
CA ASP A 122 -32.28 -25.59 5.88
C ASP A 122 -31.74 -26.75 6.70
N TYR A 123 -32.24 -26.90 7.93
CA TYR A 123 -31.96 -28.05 8.77
C TYR A 123 -33.24 -28.57 9.42
N THR A 124 -33.19 -29.85 9.80
CA THR A 124 -34.15 -30.44 10.72
C THR A 124 -33.39 -31.19 11.79
N ASN A 125 -33.89 -31.11 13.01
CA ASN A 125 -33.43 -31.90 14.15
C ASN A 125 -34.37 -33.08 14.42
N TYR A 126 -35.38 -33.26 13.56
CA TYR A 126 -36.40 -34.30 13.65
C TYR A 126 -36.22 -35.34 12.56
N TYR A 127 -36.61 -36.55 12.89
CA TYR A 127 -36.63 -37.69 11.99
C TYR A 127 -37.99 -38.36 12.02
N ARG A 128 -38.25 -39.23 11.04
CA ARG A 128 -39.43 -40.08 10.96
C ARG A 128 -38.99 -41.52 10.88
N ASP A 129 -39.51 -42.36 11.79
CA ASP A 129 -39.31 -43.80 11.73
C ASP A 129 -40.33 -44.39 10.75
N VAL A 130 -39.85 -44.83 9.59
CA VAL A 130 -40.70 -45.35 8.52
C VAL A 130 -40.90 -46.85 8.72
N TYR A 131 -42.15 -47.27 8.77
CA TYR A 131 -42.52 -48.67 8.85
C TYR A 131 -43.18 -49.13 7.56
N THR A 132 -42.84 -50.34 7.13
CA THR A 132 -43.47 -51.00 5.99
C THR A 132 -44.36 -52.13 6.48
N CYS A 133 -45.55 -52.26 5.89
CA CYS A 133 -46.47 -53.34 6.25
C CYS A 133 -45.89 -54.68 5.79
N SER A 134 -45.47 -55.52 6.74
CA SER A 134 -44.90 -56.84 6.44
C SER A 134 -45.98 -57.91 6.33
N SER A 135 -47.20 -57.65 6.81
CA SER A 135 -48.34 -58.56 6.70
C SER A 135 -49.66 -57.79 6.67
N SER A 136 -50.51 -58.04 5.66
CA SER A 136 -51.80 -57.37 5.44
C SER A 136 -52.95 -58.34 5.19
N ARG A 137 -54.19 -57.86 5.41
CA ARG A 137 -55.45 -58.49 5.00
C ARG A 137 -56.36 -57.46 4.33
N SER A 138 -57.52 -57.88 3.83
CA SER A 138 -58.53 -57.02 3.18
C SER A 138 -58.85 -55.76 3.96
N ASP A 139 -58.77 -55.81 5.29
CA ASP A 139 -59.24 -54.77 6.20
C ASP A 139 -58.10 -53.91 6.78
N GLY A 140 -56.83 -54.15 6.38
CA GLY A 140 -55.68 -53.33 6.77
C GLY A 140 -54.40 -54.12 7.13
N CYS A 141 -53.39 -53.38 7.62
CA CYS A 141 -52.12 -53.96 8.04
C CYS A 141 -52.21 -54.58 9.44
N ILE A 142 -51.69 -55.79 9.60
CA ILE A 142 -51.68 -56.52 10.88
C ILE A 142 -50.30 -56.56 11.52
N GLN A 143 -49.24 -56.29 10.75
CA GLN A 143 -47.87 -56.22 11.26
C GLN A 143 -47.04 -55.22 10.47
N TRP A 144 -46.41 -54.32 11.21
CA TRP A 144 -45.47 -53.33 10.69
C TRP A 144 -44.05 -53.74 11.04
N THR A 145 -43.14 -53.62 10.09
CA THR A 145 -41.70 -53.81 10.32
C THR A 145 -41.00 -52.50 10.06
N TYR A 146 -40.11 -52.11 10.97
CA TYR A 146 -39.27 -50.92 10.81
C TYR A 146 -38.46 -51.07 9.52
N SER A 147 -38.53 -50.06 8.66
CA SER A 147 -37.82 -50.03 7.38
C SER A 147 -36.54 -49.22 7.54
N HIS A 148 -36.66 -47.92 7.78
CA HIS A 148 -35.54 -47.01 7.92
C HIS A 148 -36.00 -45.71 8.62
N ARG A 149 -35.03 -44.86 8.93
CA ARG A 149 -35.24 -43.53 9.50
C ARG A 149 -34.87 -42.50 8.45
N GLU A 150 -35.76 -41.54 8.23
CA GLU A 150 -35.55 -40.44 7.28
C GLU A 150 -35.72 -39.07 7.97
N PRO A 151 -35.23 -37.96 7.40
CA PRO A 151 -35.40 -36.64 7.99
C PRO A 151 -36.85 -36.16 7.92
N ASP A 152 -37.36 -35.62 9.03
CA ASP A 152 -38.70 -35.02 9.04
C ASP A 152 -38.61 -33.53 8.74
N TRP A 153 -38.78 -33.20 7.46
CA TRP A 153 -38.76 -31.83 6.94
C TRP A 153 -40.01 -31.01 7.27
N THR A 154 -41.03 -31.59 7.90
CA THR A 154 -42.19 -30.79 8.38
C THR A 154 -41.80 -29.88 9.55
N TYR A 155 -40.72 -30.22 10.26
CA TYR A 155 -40.09 -29.42 11.33
C TYR A 155 -38.85 -28.66 10.85
N GLN A 156 -38.81 -28.27 9.57
CA GLN A 156 -37.66 -27.55 9.02
C GLN A 156 -37.48 -26.18 9.69
N GLU A 157 -36.22 -25.81 9.89
CA GLU A 157 -35.78 -24.48 10.27
C GLU A 157 -34.73 -23.99 9.26
N THR A 158 -34.67 -22.69 9.02
CA THR A 158 -33.68 -22.07 8.13
C THR A 158 -32.71 -21.24 8.96
N ALA A 159 -31.42 -21.55 8.85
CA ALA A 159 -30.36 -20.71 9.39
C ALA A 159 -29.96 -19.67 8.35
N THR A 160 -29.72 -18.42 8.76
CA THR A 160 -29.28 -17.36 7.85
C THR A 160 -28.22 -16.49 8.52
N PHE A 161 -27.14 -16.24 7.78
CA PHE A 161 -26.00 -15.44 8.19
C PHE A 161 -25.77 -14.36 7.16
N ASN A 162 -25.96 -13.11 7.56
CA ASN A 162 -25.86 -11.95 6.68
C ASN A 162 -24.83 -10.97 7.21
N LYS A 163 -24.05 -10.38 6.31
CA LYS A 163 -23.14 -9.30 6.64
C LYS A 163 -23.04 -8.34 5.47
N THR A 164 -23.05 -7.05 5.79
CA THR A 164 -22.70 -6.01 4.83
C THR A 164 -21.32 -5.49 5.22
N MET A 165 -20.40 -5.43 4.26
CA MET A 165 -19.08 -4.82 4.40
C MET A 165 -18.92 -3.75 3.33
N LYS A 166 -18.32 -2.61 3.67
CA LYS A 166 -18.04 -1.53 2.71
C LYS A 166 -16.73 -1.80 1.98
N GLY A 167 -16.67 -1.57 0.68
CA GLY A 167 -15.44 -1.58 -0.12
C GLY A 167 -14.69 -0.25 0.01
N ASP A 168 -14.16 0.06 1.18
CA ASP A 168 -13.54 1.35 1.51
C ASP A 168 -12.02 1.41 1.28
N HIS A 169 -11.54 0.66 0.28
CA HIS A 169 -10.14 0.70 -0.12
C HIS A 169 -9.76 2.03 -0.80
N LYS A 170 -8.46 2.30 -0.82
CA LYS A 170 -7.85 3.52 -1.39
C LYS A 170 -7.07 3.23 -2.68
N TYR A 171 -7.64 2.36 -3.51
CA TYR A 171 -7.02 1.86 -4.74
C TYR A 171 -6.66 3.00 -5.71
N GLN A 172 -5.39 3.21 -6.04
CA GLN A 172 -4.89 4.33 -6.86
C GLN A 172 -5.21 5.72 -6.30
N ASP A 173 -5.45 5.84 -4.99
CA ASP A 173 -5.50 7.16 -4.37
C ASP A 173 -4.09 7.67 -4.08
N GLN A 174 -3.90 8.97 -4.33
CA GLN A 174 -2.73 9.67 -3.86
C GLN A 174 -2.81 9.90 -2.33
N GLN A 175 -1.71 9.67 -1.65
CA GLN A 175 -1.56 9.80 -0.20
C GLN A 175 -0.43 10.79 0.12
N GLU A 176 -0.76 11.86 0.82
CA GLU A 176 0.19 12.91 1.20
C GLU A 176 0.84 12.59 2.55
N ILE A 177 2.18 12.59 2.57
CA ILE A 177 3.03 12.30 3.73
C ILE A 177 3.93 13.51 3.98
N VAL A 178 3.44 14.44 4.81
CA VAL A 178 4.17 15.65 5.22
C VAL A 178 4.45 15.61 6.71
N TYR A 179 5.61 16.12 7.11
CA TYR A 179 6.05 16.15 8.50
C TYR A 179 4.97 16.75 9.43
N PRO A 180 4.70 16.17 10.61
CA PRO A 180 5.40 15.05 11.25
C PRO A 180 4.81 13.66 10.91
N THR A 181 3.85 13.58 9.98
CA THR A 181 3.27 12.30 9.57
C THR A 181 4.27 11.56 8.70
N ASN A 182 4.77 10.42 9.16
CA ASN A 182 5.75 9.62 8.43
C ASN A 182 5.23 8.23 8.07
N ASN A 183 3.96 7.95 8.35
CA ASN A 183 3.36 6.66 8.08
C ASN A 183 1.91 6.80 7.62
N ILE A 184 1.50 5.90 6.73
CA ILE A 184 0.13 5.80 6.22
C ILE A 184 -0.32 4.35 6.27
N SER A 185 -1.60 4.16 6.59
CA SER A 185 -2.23 2.84 6.66
C SER A 185 -3.45 2.81 5.77
N LEU A 186 -3.46 1.93 4.77
CA LEU A 186 -4.55 1.81 3.79
C LEU A 186 -5.31 0.51 3.99
N ILE A 187 -6.64 0.57 3.95
CA ILE A 187 -7.48 -0.62 4.02
C ILE A 187 -7.39 -1.37 2.69
N VAL A 188 -6.93 -2.61 2.76
CA VAL A 188 -6.81 -3.53 1.62
C VAL A 188 -7.77 -4.71 1.72
N GLY A 189 -8.52 -4.84 2.80
CA GLY A 189 -9.56 -5.86 2.91
C GLY A 189 -10.36 -5.82 4.20
N ARG A 190 -11.47 -6.56 4.22
CA ARG A 190 -12.28 -6.82 5.40
C ARG A 190 -12.68 -8.29 5.43
N THR A 191 -12.60 -8.89 6.62
CA THR A 191 -12.99 -10.28 6.86
C THR A 191 -14.01 -10.35 7.99
N THR A 192 -15.07 -11.10 7.82
CA THR A 192 -16.02 -11.44 8.90
C THR A 192 -15.99 -12.93 9.17
N ASN A 193 -15.73 -13.31 10.43
CA ASN A 193 -15.79 -14.71 10.86
C ASN A 193 -17.22 -15.09 11.23
N LEU A 194 -17.76 -16.16 10.64
CA LEU A 194 -19.17 -16.54 10.80
C LEU A 194 -19.51 -17.19 12.14
N SER A 195 -18.50 -17.66 12.88
CA SER A 195 -18.72 -18.29 14.19
C SER A 195 -19.14 -17.29 15.26
N ASN A 196 -18.70 -16.02 15.14
CA ASN A 196 -18.98 -14.95 16.10
C ASN A 196 -19.47 -13.65 15.44
N MET A 197 -19.52 -13.60 14.11
CA MET A 197 -19.88 -12.42 13.31
C MET A 197 -18.97 -11.20 13.54
N ASN A 198 -17.76 -11.41 14.05
CA ASN A 198 -16.78 -10.34 14.23
C ASN A 198 -16.11 -10.01 12.91
N GLU A 199 -16.00 -8.71 12.64
CA GLU A 199 -15.34 -8.14 11.47
C GLU A 199 -13.94 -7.64 11.85
N SER A 200 -12.97 -7.90 10.98
CA SER A 200 -11.60 -7.40 11.09
C SER A 200 -11.21 -6.69 9.79
N TYR A 201 -10.46 -5.60 9.95
CA TYR A 201 -9.85 -4.85 8.86
C TYR A 201 -8.49 -5.47 8.54
N GLN A 202 -8.11 -5.42 7.26
CA GLN A 202 -6.79 -5.79 6.79
C GLN A 202 -6.18 -4.54 6.17
N GLN A 203 -5.00 -4.17 6.64
CA GLN A 203 -4.32 -2.97 6.20
C GLN A 203 -2.93 -3.28 5.63
N GLU A 204 -2.50 -2.40 4.75
CA GLU A 204 -1.10 -2.25 4.42
C GLU A 204 -0.59 -0.93 4.98
N HIS A 205 0.69 -0.88 5.30
CA HIS A 205 1.32 0.26 5.94
C HIS A 205 2.57 0.65 5.18
N PHE A 206 2.69 1.94 4.91
CA PHE A 206 3.87 2.58 4.34
C PHE A 206 4.50 3.48 5.39
N ASN A 207 5.81 3.54 5.43
CA ASN A 207 6.55 4.45 6.29
C ASN A 207 7.80 4.96 5.55
N VAL A 208 8.03 6.26 5.67
CA VAL A 208 9.08 7.04 5.00
C VAL A 208 9.78 7.91 6.04
N ASP A 209 11.00 8.35 5.78
CA ASP A 209 11.63 9.39 6.59
C ASP A 209 11.35 10.73 5.91
N ASN A 210 10.57 11.60 6.54
CA ASN A 210 10.30 12.94 6.06
C ASN A 210 10.69 14.00 7.09
N SER A 211 11.69 13.67 7.93
CA SER A 211 12.24 14.63 8.88
C SER A 211 12.84 15.83 8.15
N THR A 212 12.75 17.02 8.77
CA THR A 212 13.38 18.21 8.22
C THR A 212 14.89 17.99 8.12
N ILE A 213 15.43 18.23 6.93
CA ILE A 213 16.86 18.19 6.67
C ILE A 213 17.42 19.59 6.93
N THR A 214 18.22 19.73 7.98
CA THR A 214 18.96 20.97 8.28
C THR A 214 20.41 20.82 7.84
N LYS A 215 20.89 21.77 7.05
CA LYS A 215 22.27 21.88 6.59
C LYS A 215 22.96 23.09 7.22
N GLU A 216 24.25 23.01 7.49
CA GLU A 216 25.00 24.18 7.93
C GLU A 216 25.19 25.16 6.77
N THR A 217 25.34 24.64 5.54
CA THR A 217 25.56 25.45 4.33
C THR A 217 24.79 24.94 3.11
N GLN A 218 24.61 25.85 2.14
CA GLN A 218 24.00 25.58 0.84
C GLN A 218 24.85 24.62 -0.02
N THR A 219 24.79 23.32 0.27
CA THR A 219 25.63 22.29 -0.38
C THR A 219 24.77 21.33 -1.22
N TRP A 220 24.82 20.03 -0.97
CA TRP A 220 24.02 19.04 -1.67
C TRP A 220 23.35 18.10 -0.67
N ILE A 221 22.24 17.49 -1.11
CA ILE A 221 21.55 16.41 -0.41
C ILE A 221 21.57 15.16 -1.28
N GLU A 222 21.71 13.99 -0.66
CA GLU A 222 21.58 12.73 -1.39
C GLU A 222 20.11 12.51 -1.69
N ILE A 223 19.79 12.23 -2.96
CA ILE A 223 18.46 11.73 -3.32
C ILE A 223 18.50 10.22 -3.19
N ASN A 224 18.04 9.74 -2.04
CA ASN A 224 17.96 8.32 -1.69
C ASN A 224 16.77 8.10 -0.76
N GLU A 225 15.59 7.90 -1.34
CA GLU A 225 14.31 7.88 -0.61
C GLU A 225 13.84 6.44 -0.33
N PRO A 226 13.94 5.94 0.92
CA PRO A 226 13.50 4.60 1.27
C PRO A 226 12.04 4.58 1.76
N VAL A 227 11.19 3.84 1.05
CA VAL A 227 9.83 3.52 1.52
C VAL A 227 9.82 2.12 2.12
N THR A 228 9.43 2.00 3.37
CA THR A 228 9.23 0.73 4.07
C THR A 228 7.77 0.31 4.05
N TYR A 229 7.54 -1.01 4.06
CA TYR A 229 6.24 -1.61 3.78
C TYR A 229 5.96 -2.84 4.66
N ARG A 230 4.72 -2.97 5.12
CA ARG A 230 4.17 -4.18 5.74
C ARG A 230 2.69 -4.34 5.41
N SER A 231 2.18 -5.56 5.44
CA SER A 231 0.76 -5.85 5.22
C SER A 231 0.26 -6.95 6.13
N ASP A 232 -0.95 -6.80 6.65
CA ASP A 232 -1.67 -7.80 7.45
C ASP A 232 -1.92 -9.09 6.65
N LEU A 233 -1.99 -9.00 5.32
CA LEU A 233 -2.17 -10.13 4.42
C LEU A 233 -0.86 -10.87 4.12
N GLY A 234 0.28 -10.35 4.58
CA GLY A 234 1.60 -10.97 4.39
C GLY A 234 2.12 -10.97 2.95
N ASN A 235 1.53 -10.18 2.06
CA ASN A 235 2.03 -10.02 0.69
C ASN A 235 3.30 -9.16 0.66
N PRO A 236 4.20 -9.34 -0.33
CA PRO A 236 5.35 -8.46 -0.53
C PRO A 236 4.91 -7.09 -1.08
N LEU A 237 5.82 -6.12 -1.01
CA LEU A 237 5.68 -4.83 -1.66
C LEU A 237 5.65 -4.98 -3.19
N TYR A 238 4.51 -4.65 -3.80
CA TYR A 238 4.37 -4.51 -5.24
C TYR A 238 4.63 -3.06 -5.66
N SER A 239 5.08 -2.88 -6.90
CA SER A 239 5.32 -1.56 -7.51
C SER A 239 5.27 -1.74 -9.02
N LEU A 240 4.45 -0.94 -9.71
CA LEU A 240 4.26 -0.97 -11.16
C LEU A 240 5.13 0.08 -11.90
N THR A 241 5.70 1.05 -11.16
CA THR A 241 6.75 2.02 -11.57
C THR A 241 6.35 3.13 -12.55
N ASP A 242 5.05 3.44 -12.73
CA ASP A 242 4.65 4.43 -13.73
C ASP A 242 4.79 5.90 -13.28
N GLU A 243 4.85 6.20 -11.98
CA GLU A 243 4.99 7.57 -11.45
C GLU A 243 6.17 7.68 -10.47
N LEU A 244 7.32 8.17 -10.93
CA LEU A 244 8.55 8.27 -10.14
C LEU A 244 9.22 9.61 -10.39
N TRP A 245 8.97 10.60 -9.51
CA TRP A 245 9.41 11.98 -9.71
C TRP A 245 9.89 12.64 -8.42
N TYR A 246 10.87 13.51 -8.56
CA TYR A 246 11.36 14.41 -7.52
C TYR A 246 11.24 15.85 -7.99
N PHE A 247 10.65 16.70 -7.17
CA PHE A 247 10.37 18.10 -7.44
C PHE A 247 11.22 18.94 -6.50
N PRO A 248 12.42 19.36 -6.92
CA PRO A 248 13.20 20.31 -6.13
C PRO A 248 12.56 21.70 -6.20
N ASN A 249 12.79 22.51 -5.18
CA ASN A 249 12.33 23.91 -5.18
C ASN A 249 12.97 24.75 -6.31
N GLU A 250 14.24 24.50 -6.61
CA GLU A 250 15.01 25.25 -7.61
C GLU A 250 16.05 24.33 -8.26
N ILE A 251 16.68 24.70 -9.36
CA ILE A 251 17.85 24.04 -9.93
C ILE A 251 18.69 25.09 -10.68
N ASP A 252 19.93 24.79 -11.03
CA ASP A 252 20.75 25.67 -11.86
C ASP A 252 20.12 25.94 -13.23
N GLU A 253 20.24 27.19 -13.69
CA GLU A 253 19.62 27.70 -14.92
C GLU A 253 19.91 26.83 -16.15
N ASN A 254 21.12 26.27 -16.26
CA ASN A 254 21.49 25.41 -17.38
C ASN A 254 20.77 24.05 -17.39
N LEU A 255 20.13 23.66 -16.29
CA LEU A 255 19.38 22.41 -16.13
C LEU A 255 17.85 22.61 -16.16
N GLU A 256 17.36 23.85 -16.04
CA GLU A 256 15.93 24.15 -15.96
C GLU A 256 15.15 23.63 -17.18
N GLU A 257 15.63 23.91 -18.40
CA GLU A 257 14.92 23.47 -19.61
C GLU A 257 14.97 21.93 -19.78
N GLN A 258 16.05 21.28 -19.32
CA GLN A 258 16.16 19.81 -19.36
C GLN A 258 15.16 19.13 -18.43
N TYR A 259 14.97 19.68 -17.22
CA TYR A 259 14.09 19.10 -16.19
C TYR A 259 12.78 19.84 -16.02
N LYS A 260 12.38 20.63 -17.01
CA LYS A 260 11.12 21.35 -17.01
C LYS A 260 9.97 20.39 -16.73
N ASN A 261 9.15 20.74 -15.74
CA ASN A 261 8.05 19.91 -15.31
C ASN A 261 6.99 19.81 -16.43
N THR A 262 6.87 18.60 -16.97
CA THR A 262 5.87 18.21 -17.97
C THR A 262 4.83 17.23 -17.41
N THR A 263 4.91 16.94 -16.11
CA THR A 263 3.99 16.04 -15.42
C THR A 263 2.66 16.74 -15.13
N SER A 264 1.66 15.98 -14.65
CA SER A 264 0.40 16.55 -14.18
C SER A 264 0.49 17.21 -12.80
N PHE A 265 1.62 17.07 -12.10
CA PHE A 265 1.82 17.57 -10.74
C PHE A 265 2.33 19.02 -10.77
N THR A 266 1.83 19.86 -9.87
CA THR A 266 2.14 21.30 -9.85
C THR A 266 2.97 21.72 -8.63
N TYR A 267 3.87 20.84 -8.16
CA TYR A 267 4.68 21.08 -6.95
C TYR A 267 5.85 22.04 -7.19
N SER A 268 6.49 21.92 -8.35
CA SER A 268 7.60 22.78 -8.80
C SER A 268 7.54 22.93 -10.32
N ASP A 269 8.21 23.95 -10.85
CA ASP A 269 8.45 24.09 -12.29
C ASP A 269 9.47 23.06 -12.81
N ILE A 270 10.13 22.33 -11.90
CA ILE A 270 11.14 21.31 -12.18
C ILE A 270 10.66 19.93 -11.73
N ALA A 271 10.88 18.91 -12.57
CA ALA A 271 10.60 17.51 -12.27
C ALA A 271 11.76 16.60 -12.71
N ILE A 272 12.49 16.06 -11.75
CA ILE A 272 13.59 15.13 -11.98
C ILE A 272 13.03 13.70 -11.93
N PRO A 273 13.22 12.88 -12.98
CA PRO A 273 12.79 11.48 -12.97
C PRO A 273 13.54 10.66 -11.92
N LEU A 274 12.82 9.78 -11.23
CA LEU A 274 13.37 8.83 -10.27
C LEU A 274 13.36 7.41 -10.85
N ARG A 275 14.15 6.53 -10.22
CA ARG A 275 14.27 5.11 -10.54
C ARG A 275 14.32 4.26 -9.30
N VAL A 276 13.91 3.01 -9.44
CA VAL A 276 14.07 2.00 -8.39
C VAL A 276 15.54 1.59 -8.33
N ASN A 277 16.22 1.94 -7.24
CA ASN A 277 17.60 1.52 -6.99
C ASN A 277 17.65 0.11 -6.39
N MET A 278 16.85 -0.14 -5.35
CA MET A 278 16.77 -1.44 -4.68
C MET A 278 15.34 -1.71 -4.22
N LYS A 279 14.93 -2.97 -4.30
CA LYS A 279 13.62 -3.45 -3.84
C LYS A 279 13.74 -4.82 -3.19
N ASN A 280 13.06 -4.99 -2.06
CA ASN A 280 12.82 -6.28 -1.43
C ASN A 280 11.33 -6.39 -1.04
N ASN A 281 10.97 -7.42 -0.26
CA ASN A 281 9.57 -7.67 0.11
C ASN A 281 8.96 -6.59 1.03
N SER A 282 9.78 -5.84 1.77
CA SER A 282 9.37 -4.90 2.82
C SER A 282 9.93 -3.49 2.62
N SER A 283 10.71 -3.22 1.58
CA SER A 283 11.18 -1.88 1.27
C SER A 283 11.53 -1.70 -0.20
N ILE A 284 11.45 -0.46 -0.63
CA ILE A 284 11.90 0.02 -1.93
C ILE A 284 12.65 1.33 -1.73
N ASN A 285 13.69 1.55 -2.52
CA ASN A 285 14.56 2.70 -2.40
C ASN A 285 14.71 3.36 -3.76
N TYR A 286 14.55 4.69 -3.81
CA TYR A 286 14.54 5.47 -5.03
C TYR A 286 15.78 6.36 -5.14
N LYS A 287 16.27 6.54 -6.37
CA LYS A 287 17.37 7.43 -6.74
C LYS A 287 17.05 8.11 -8.08
N THR A 288 17.65 9.25 -8.39
CA THR A 288 17.43 10.01 -9.65
C THR A 288 17.87 9.26 -10.90
N GLU A 289 17.01 9.13 -11.92
CA GLU A 289 17.33 8.42 -13.17
C GLU A 289 18.62 8.92 -13.84
N ASP A 290 18.94 10.20 -13.65
CA ASP A 290 20.21 10.80 -14.01
C ASP A 290 21.14 10.96 -12.80
N ASN A 291 22.43 10.84 -13.05
CA ASN A 291 23.47 11.28 -12.13
C ASN A 291 23.81 12.74 -12.39
N PHE A 292 23.85 13.53 -11.33
CA PHE A 292 24.29 14.91 -11.32
C PHE A 292 25.78 14.99 -10.99
N PHE A 293 26.47 15.84 -11.71
CA PHE A 293 27.91 16.03 -11.63
C PHE A 293 28.23 17.50 -11.40
N VAL A 294 29.26 17.74 -10.61
CA VAL A 294 29.81 19.07 -10.37
C VAL A 294 31.27 19.09 -10.80
N THR A 295 31.67 20.14 -11.49
CA THR A 295 33.06 20.38 -11.87
C THR A 295 33.81 21.05 -10.72
N LYS A 296 35.12 20.81 -10.66
CA LYS A 296 35.92 21.12 -9.48
C LYS A 296 36.15 22.62 -9.29
N ASN A 297 36.55 23.36 -10.32
CA ASN A 297 37.00 24.74 -10.18
C ASN A 297 35.91 25.74 -10.55
N ASN A 298 35.05 25.41 -11.52
CA ASN A 298 34.01 26.30 -11.99
C ASN A 298 32.63 25.98 -11.44
N GLY A 299 32.45 24.86 -10.72
CA GLY A 299 31.20 24.50 -10.05
C GLY A 299 29.99 24.27 -10.96
N LEU A 300 30.21 24.14 -12.28
CA LEU A 300 29.17 23.78 -13.23
C LEU A 300 28.51 22.47 -12.83
N LEU A 301 27.19 22.53 -12.70
CA LEU A 301 26.33 21.37 -12.53
C LEU A 301 25.81 20.90 -13.88
N PHE A 302 25.91 19.60 -14.12
CA PHE A 302 25.34 18.97 -15.31
C PHE A 302 24.90 17.55 -14.98
N SER A 303 24.14 16.92 -15.87
CA SER A 303 23.67 15.56 -15.64
C SER A 303 23.87 14.64 -16.83
N LEU A 304 23.93 13.35 -16.53
CA LEU A 304 23.95 12.26 -17.50
C LEU A 304 23.12 11.08 -16.97
N PRO A 305 22.55 10.24 -17.84
CA PRO A 305 21.85 9.02 -17.41
C PRO A 305 22.70 8.18 -16.46
N HIS A 306 22.09 7.61 -15.41
CA HIS A 306 22.82 6.87 -14.39
C HIS A 306 23.65 5.69 -14.92
N THR A 307 23.27 5.15 -16.08
CA THR A 307 24.01 4.07 -16.77
C THR A 307 25.37 4.53 -17.29
N GLN A 308 25.58 5.84 -17.42
CA GLN A 308 26.80 6.43 -17.93
C GLN A 308 27.87 6.52 -16.84
N VAL A 309 28.80 5.56 -16.84
CA VAL A 309 29.89 5.46 -15.85
C VAL A 309 31.28 5.76 -16.43
N SER A 310 31.39 6.00 -17.75
CA SER A 310 32.69 6.32 -18.37
C SER A 310 33.13 7.73 -18.05
N ILE A 311 34.24 7.85 -17.32
CA ILE A 311 34.88 9.13 -16.97
C ILE A 311 35.20 9.97 -18.22
N LEU A 312 35.57 9.35 -19.34
CA LEU A 312 35.84 10.08 -20.58
C LEU A 312 34.59 10.76 -21.13
N ALA A 313 33.46 10.04 -21.14
CA ALA A 313 32.19 10.58 -21.63
C ALA A 313 31.65 11.66 -20.68
N ILE A 314 31.79 11.45 -19.38
CA ILE A 314 31.40 12.41 -18.34
C ILE A 314 32.18 13.72 -18.52
N ASN A 315 33.52 13.67 -18.64
CA ASN A 315 34.33 14.87 -18.87
C ASN A 315 34.05 15.53 -20.24
N LYS A 316 33.74 14.74 -21.28
CA LYS A 316 33.35 15.30 -22.58
C LYS A 316 32.04 16.09 -22.46
N LYS A 317 31.06 15.55 -21.74
CA LYS A 317 29.78 16.25 -21.52
C LYS A 317 29.96 17.51 -20.67
N ALA A 318 30.77 17.44 -19.61
CA ALA A 318 31.11 18.61 -18.80
C ALA A 318 31.67 19.76 -19.65
N LYS A 319 32.58 19.43 -20.56
CA LYS A 319 33.14 20.39 -21.52
C LYS A 319 32.07 20.98 -22.44
N GLU A 320 31.25 20.15 -23.06
CA GLU A 320 30.18 20.58 -23.97
C GLU A 320 29.20 21.53 -23.27
N GLU A 321 28.67 21.12 -22.12
CA GLU A 321 27.73 21.92 -21.33
C GLU A 321 28.34 23.26 -20.89
N TYR A 322 29.58 23.26 -20.42
CA TYR A 322 30.27 24.49 -20.02
C TYR A 322 30.45 25.46 -21.19
N GLU A 323 30.99 24.97 -22.30
CA GLU A 323 31.30 25.79 -23.47
C GLU A 323 30.02 26.32 -24.13
N ASP A 324 28.95 25.52 -24.16
CA ASP A 324 27.65 25.90 -24.69
C ASP A 324 26.93 26.93 -23.79
N PHE A 325 26.98 26.74 -22.47
CA PHE A 325 26.32 27.64 -21.51
C PHE A 325 27.04 28.98 -21.35
N THR A 326 28.38 28.98 -21.33
CA THR A 326 29.18 30.17 -20.97
C THR A 326 29.83 30.84 -22.19
N GLY A 327 30.04 30.11 -23.28
CA GLY A 327 30.85 30.54 -24.42
C GLY A 327 32.36 30.58 -24.14
N GLU A 328 32.82 30.09 -22.99
CA GLU A 328 34.22 30.10 -22.57
C GLU A 328 34.87 28.72 -22.68
N THR A 329 36.17 28.66 -22.97
CA THR A 329 36.91 27.38 -23.02
C THR A 329 36.85 26.65 -21.69
N TYR A 330 36.54 25.35 -21.73
CA TYR A 330 36.53 24.50 -20.55
C TYR A 330 37.95 24.04 -20.16
N GLU A 331 38.41 24.46 -18.98
CA GLU A 331 39.65 24.00 -18.34
C GLU A 331 39.38 23.52 -16.91
N ASP A 332 38.64 22.41 -16.77
CA ASP A 332 38.26 21.86 -15.47
C ASP A 332 38.14 20.32 -15.49
N GLU A 333 37.94 19.73 -14.32
CA GLU A 333 37.70 18.30 -14.13
C GLU A 333 36.43 18.05 -13.32
N VAL A 334 35.76 16.93 -13.58
CA VAL A 334 34.57 16.53 -12.82
C VAL A 334 34.99 16.01 -11.45
N LEU A 335 34.38 16.54 -10.40
CA LEU A 335 34.72 16.23 -9.02
C LEU A 335 34.20 14.85 -8.58
N ASN A 336 32.91 14.62 -8.77
CA ASN A 336 32.21 13.52 -8.13
C ASN A 336 32.16 12.27 -9.02
N SER A 337 32.11 11.12 -8.36
CA SER A 337 32.05 9.81 -9.00
C SER A 337 30.65 9.52 -9.54
N PRO A 338 30.51 8.85 -10.69
CA PRO A 338 29.21 8.40 -11.21
C PRO A 338 28.48 7.43 -10.29
N PHE A 339 29.16 6.82 -9.30
CA PHE A 339 28.50 5.94 -8.33
C PHE A 339 27.77 6.71 -7.22
N ASN A 340 28.05 8.02 -7.08
CA ASN A 340 27.48 8.90 -6.06
C ASN A 340 26.75 10.10 -6.69
N GLY A 341 26.21 9.94 -7.91
CA GLY A 341 25.63 11.05 -8.68
C GLY A 341 24.18 11.39 -8.34
N SER A 342 23.46 10.55 -7.60
CA SER A 342 22.06 10.84 -7.23
C SER A 342 21.99 11.84 -6.07
N ARG A 343 22.09 13.12 -6.42
CA ARG A 343 22.18 14.23 -5.48
C ARG A 343 21.44 15.44 -6.04
N TYR A 344 20.81 16.19 -5.16
CA TYR A 344 20.35 17.54 -5.43
C TYR A 344 21.38 18.52 -4.88
N TYR A 345 21.78 19.47 -5.71
CA TYR A 345 22.63 20.58 -5.29
C TYR A 345 21.73 21.79 -5.11
N PHE A 346 21.83 22.46 -3.97
CA PHE A 346 21.16 23.74 -3.82
C PHE A 346 21.69 24.71 -4.87
N ASN A 347 20.83 25.61 -5.37
CA ASN A 347 21.26 26.57 -6.37
C ASN A 347 22.18 27.62 -5.72
N ILE A 348 23.49 27.49 -5.85
CA ILE A 348 24.45 28.40 -5.22
C ILE A 348 24.58 29.73 -5.98
N ASN A 349 23.73 29.98 -6.99
CA ASN A 349 23.69 31.24 -7.71
C ASN A 349 23.41 32.42 -6.78
N GLY A 350 24.10 33.55 -6.99
CA GLY A 350 23.74 34.82 -6.36
C GLY A 350 22.32 35.30 -6.72
N ASN A 351 21.74 34.73 -7.78
CA ASN A 351 20.36 34.95 -8.22
C ASN A 351 19.35 33.96 -7.64
N SER A 352 19.79 32.95 -6.87
CA SER A 352 18.87 32.01 -6.24
C SER A 352 17.93 32.73 -5.28
N GLU A 353 16.67 32.29 -5.26
CA GLU A 353 15.68 32.73 -4.28
C GLU A 353 15.87 32.03 -2.92
N GLN A 354 16.81 31.08 -2.83
CA GLN A 354 17.14 30.41 -1.59
C GLN A 354 17.96 31.31 -0.66
N GLU A 355 17.52 31.41 0.59
CA GLU A 355 18.08 32.19 1.68
C GLU A 355 18.27 31.33 2.94
N PRO A 356 19.29 31.64 3.75
CA PRO A 356 19.54 30.89 4.96
C PRO A 356 18.42 31.04 5.99
N ASN A 357 18.17 29.96 6.76
CA ASN A 357 17.16 29.85 7.80
C ASN A 357 15.71 29.99 7.27
N ILE A 358 15.52 29.72 5.98
CA ILE A 358 14.21 29.54 5.35
C ILE A 358 14.03 28.06 5.03
N GLN A 359 12.81 27.57 5.24
CA GLN A 359 12.43 26.20 4.90
C GLN A 359 11.89 26.14 3.47
N TYR A 360 12.41 25.17 2.72
CA TYR A 360 12.04 24.82 1.36
C TYR A 360 11.37 23.46 1.35
N SER A 361 10.36 23.29 0.51
CA SER A 361 9.75 21.98 0.26
C SER A 361 10.43 21.34 -0.93
N ASN A 362 10.81 20.08 -0.77
CA ASN A 362 11.06 19.18 -1.88
C ASN A 362 10.02 18.08 -1.84
N ASP A 363 9.51 17.69 -2.99
CA ASP A 363 8.42 16.73 -3.08
C ASP A 363 8.83 15.50 -3.87
N TYR A 364 8.51 14.32 -3.37
CA TYR A 364 8.66 13.05 -4.08
C TYR A 364 7.29 12.50 -4.42
N ILE A 365 7.16 11.99 -5.64
CA ILE A 365 6.01 11.21 -6.07
C ILE A 365 6.48 9.81 -6.40
N VAL A 366 5.98 8.84 -5.63
CA VAL A 366 6.29 7.42 -5.81
C VAL A 366 5.00 6.60 -5.92
N GLY A 367 4.71 6.20 -7.15
CA GLY A 367 3.43 5.65 -7.60
C GLY A 367 3.26 4.15 -7.46
N GLU A 368 1.99 3.76 -7.44
CA GLU A 368 1.51 2.40 -7.68
C GLU A 368 2.11 1.34 -6.73
N LEU A 369 2.11 1.65 -5.45
CA LEU A 369 2.70 0.81 -4.41
C LEU A 369 1.68 -0.10 -3.71
N GLY A 370 2.14 -1.30 -3.35
CA GLY A 370 1.39 -2.25 -2.52
C GLY A 370 0.22 -2.93 -3.25
N LEU A 371 -0.80 -3.34 -2.51
CA LEU A 371 -2.06 -3.82 -3.07
C LEU A 371 -3.00 -2.67 -3.40
N SER A 372 -2.91 -1.52 -2.74
CA SER A 372 -3.71 -0.36 -3.11
C SER A 372 -3.25 0.28 -4.42
N ASP A 373 -2.10 -0.07 -4.98
CA ASP A 373 -1.50 0.67 -6.11
C ASP A 373 -1.50 2.18 -5.81
N ALA A 374 -1.18 2.54 -4.56
CA ALA A 374 -1.27 3.92 -4.08
C ALA A 374 -0.07 4.73 -4.55
N THR A 375 -0.30 6.01 -4.84
CA THR A 375 0.75 6.99 -5.10
C THR A 375 1.06 7.74 -3.82
N LEU A 376 2.30 7.72 -3.36
CA LEU A 376 2.71 8.49 -2.19
C LEU A 376 3.33 9.80 -2.66
N HIS A 377 2.81 10.90 -2.12
CA HIS A 377 3.42 12.22 -2.18
C HIS A 377 4.15 12.46 -0.86
N ILE A 378 5.47 12.47 -0.90
CA ILE A 378 6.32 12.63 0.29
C ILE A 378 6.89 14.04 0.24
N GLY A 379 6.50 14.87 1.20
CA GLY A 379 7.04 16.22 1.35
C GLY A 379 8.20 16.21 2.34
N GLU A 380 9.38 16.61 1.88
CA GLU A 380 10.57 16.83 2.69
C GLU A 380 10.80 18.32 2.88
N ASN A 381 10.98 18.76 4.13
CA ASN A 381 11.41 20.12 4.41
C ASN A 381 12.94 20.17 4.47
N LEU A 382 13.50 21.23 3.89
CA LEU A 382 14.93 21.46 3.79
C LEU A 382 15.24 22.88 4.24
N GLU A 383 16.27 23.07 5.04
CA GLU A 383 16.79 24.39 5.41
C GLU A 383 18.31 24.37 5.48
N PHE A 384 18.94 25.54 5.32
CA PHE A 384 20.37 25.70 5.54
C PHE A 384 20.68 26.96 6.33
N GLU A 385 21.72 26.95 7.17
CA GLU A 385 22.00 28.05 8.09
C GLU A 385 22.78 29.22 7.47
N LYS A 386 23.65 28.94 6.48
CA LYS A 386 24.60 29.91 5.90
C LYS A 386 24.80 29.70 4.40
N TYR A 387 25.03 30.79 3.67
CA TYR A 387 25.49 30.70 2.28
C TYR A 387 26.86 30.03 2.20
N LEU A 388 27.05 29.20 1.18
CA LEU A 388 28.36 28.65 0.86
C LEU A 388 29.20 29.73 0.15
N LEU A 389 30.31 30.15 0.77
CA LEU A 389 31.29 31.06 0.17
C LEU A 389 32.59 30.31 -0.12
N GLY A 390 32.84 30.01 -1.39
CA GLY A 390 34.01 29.25 -1.84
C GLY A 390 33.64 28.14 -2.81
N ASN A 391 34.61 27.32 -3.20
CA ASN A 391 34.34 26.08 -3.91
C ASN A 391 33.58 25.12 -2.97
N PRO A 392 32.57 24.35 -3.44
CA PRO A 392 31.97 23.25 -2.67
C PRO A 392 32.96 22.21 -2.13
N ILE A 393 34.24 22.28 -2.55
CA ILE A 393 35.37 21.46 -2.10
C ILE A 393 36.49 22.26 -1.40
N ASP A 394 36.54 23.60 -1.51
CA ASP A 394 37.62 24.42 -0.92
C ASP A 394 37.40 24.47 0.59
N ASP A 395 37.79 23.42 1.32
CA ASP A 395 37.84 23.32 2.78
C ASP A 395 37.17 24.49 3.52
N PRO A 396 35.83 24.67 3.40
CA PRO A 396 35.15 25.26 4.52
C PRO A 396 35.38 24.18 5.58
N VAL A 397 35.75 24.54 6.81
CA VAL A 397 36.10 23.59 7.88
C VAL A 397 34.94 22.60 8.23
N ILE A 398 33.88 22.56 7.43
CA ILE A 398 32.71 21.71 7.49
C ILE A 398 32.55 20.98 6.12
N ASN A 399 33.22 19.84 5.97
CA ASN A 399 32.88 18.85 4.97
C ASN A 399 31.72 18.03 5.54
N GLU A 400 30.48 18.32 5.14
CA GLU A 400 29.32 17.50 5.50
C GLU A 400 29.31 16.17 4.73
N GLN A 401 30.26 15.29 5.07
CA GLN A 401 30.15 13.88 4.75
C GLN A 401 29.07 13.27 5.66
N PRO A 402 28.11 12.49 5.13
CA PRO A 402 27.20 11.70 5.95
C PRO A 402 28.03 10.65 6.70
N GLY A 403 28.41 10.98 7.94
CA GLY A 403 29.28 10.16 8.79
C GLY A 403 30.31 10.93 9.62
N SER A 404 30.64 12.17 9.26
CA SER A 404 31.62 12.99 9.98
C SER A 404 30.92 14.00 10.89
N LYS A 405 30.38 13.53 12.02
CA LYS A 405 30.07 14.46 13.14
C LYS A 405 31.40 14.94 13.73
N VAL A 406 31.89 16.10 13.30
CA VAL A 406 32.89 16.82 14.09
C VAL A 406 32.14 17.49 15.24
N LEU A 407 31.99 16.77 16.35
CA LEU A 407 31.53 17.35 17.61
C LEU A 407 32.55 18.42 18.04
N ASN A 408 32.11 19.67 18.14
CA ASN A 408 32.90 20.86 18.53
C ASN A 408 33.89 21.37 17.46
N ALA A 409 33.46 21.57 16.22
CA ALA A 409 34.21 22.45 15.31
C ALA A 409 34.05 23.91 15.77
N ASN A 410 35.08 24.47 16.42
CA ASN A 410 35.14 25.91 16.69
C ASN A 410 35.62 26.61 15.42
N TYR A 411 34.72 27.31 14.72
CA TYR A 411 34.99 27.97 13.45
C TYR A 411 35.46 29.41 13.69
N ASP A 412 36.78 29.61 13.79
CA ASP A 412 37.38 30.93 14.03
C ASP A 412 37.21 31.90 12.83
N ASN A 413 36.78 31.39 11.66
CA ASN A 413 36.64 32.15 10.41
C ASN A 413 35.18 32.28 9.93
N SER A 414 34.21 32.41 10.85
CA SER A 414 32.81 32.64 10.48
C SER A 414 32.55 34.13 10.25
N ILE A 415 31.82 34.46 9.18
CA ILE A 415 31.59 35.85 8.78
C ILE A 415 30.08 36.09 8.69
N THR A 416 29.57 36.99 9.51
CA THR A 416 28.16 37.40 9.43
C THR A 416 28.00 38.47 8.35
N ILE A 417 27.24 38.14 7.31
CA ILE A 417 26.93 39.04 6.19
C ILE A 417 25.61 39.77 6.51
N LYS A 418 25.62 41.10 6.44
CA LYS A 418 24.43 41.95 6.62
C LYS A 418 23.66 42.05 5.31
N SER A 419 22.34 42.28 5.37
CA SER A 419 21.48 42.39 4.18
C SER A 419 21.95 43.41 3.15
N ASN A 420 22.58 44.52 3.56
CA ASN A 420 23.15 45.50 2.64
C ASN A 420 24.41 44.98 1.92
N GLN A 421 25.22 44.17 2.60
CA GLN A 421 26.39 43.53 2.01
C GLN A 421 25.98 42.44 1.01
N ILE A 422 24.82 41.80 1.19
CA ILE A 422 24.26 40.85 0.22
C ILE A 422 24.00 41.55 -1.11
N SER A 423 23.43 42.76 -1.11
CA SER A 423 23.20 43.52 -2.34
C SER A 423 24.50 43.85 -3.06
N ASP A 424 25.53 44.31 -2.33
CA ASP A 424 26.84 44.64 -2.91
C ASP A 424 27.54 43.39 -3.47
N LEU A 425 27.36 42.23 -2.83
CA LEU A 425 27.85 40.95 -3.32
C LEU A 425 27.10 40.50 -4.58
N LYS A 426 25.77 40.69 -4.62
CA LYS A 426 24.93 40.44 -5.80
C LYS A 426 25.35 41.32 -6.98
N ASP A 427 25.67 42.59 -6.76
CA ASP A 427 26.16 43.48 -7.82
C ASP A 427 27.51 43.03 -8.39
N ILE A 428 28.45 42.58 -7.54
CA ILE A 428 29.72 41.99 -7.98
C ILE A 428 29.51 40.69 -8.77
N SER A 429 28.47 39.92 -8.39
CA SER A 429 28.06 38.68 -9.04
C SER A 429 27.40 38.94 -10.40
N ASN A 430 26.51 39.93 -10.49
CA ASN A 430 25.80 40.33 -11.71
C ASN A 430 26.72 40.96 -12.77
N ASP A 431 27.83 41.57 -12.34
CA ASP A 431 28.91 42.03 -13.23
C ASP A 431 29.67 40.86 -13.90
N ARG A 432 29.41 39.61 -13.49
CA ARG A 432 29.90 38.41 -14.20
C ARG A 432 28.79 37.84 -15.07
N ASN A 433 29.14 37.50 -16.31
CA ASN A 433 28.35 36.53 -17.06
C ASN A 433 28.38 35.21 -16.27
N PHE A 434 27.19 34.68 -15.98
CA PHE A 434 26.82 33.46 -15.27
C PHE A 434 27.95 32.44 -15.06
N LEU A 435 28.61 32.52 -13.89
CA LEU A 435 29.39 31.41 -13.34
C LEU A 435 29.32 31.43 -11.82
N ILE A 436 28.53 30.50 -11.31
CA ILE A 436 28.42 30.13 -9.91
C ILE A 436 29.69 29.33 -9.60
N HIS A 437 30.56 29.84 -8.72
CA HIS A 437 31.85 29.26 -8.26
C HIS A 437 33.14 29.59 -9.02
N GLY A 438 33.11 30.08 -10.25
CA GLY A 438 34.35 30.29 -11.02
C GLY A 438 35.12 31.57 -10.64
N PHE A 439 35.96 31.59 -9.61
CA PHE A 439 37.15 32.43 -9.75
C PHE A 439 38.07 31.73 -10.75
N ARG A 440 38.24 32.30 -11.95
CA ARG A 440 39.42 31.95 -12.75
C ARG A 440 40.65 32.16 -11.86
N SER A 441 41.64 31.28 -11.93
CA SER A 441 42.90 31.42 -11.15
C SER A 441 43.54 32.80 -11.30
N THR A 442 43.26 33.49 -12.42
CA THR A 442 43.72 34.84 -12.76
C THR A 442 42.90 35.99 -12.15
N ASP A 443 41.66 35.76 -11.71
CA ASP A 443 40.75 36.78 -11.14
C ASP A 443 40.57 36.64 -9.61
N ILE A 444 41.05 35.53 -9.01
CA ILE A 444 40.99 35.25 -7.56
C ILE A 444 41.40 36.46 -6.74
N TYR A 445 42.58 37.04 -6.99
CA TYR A 445 43.08 38.15 -6.16
C TYR A 445 42.26 39.42 -6.33
N LYS A 446 41.80 39.73 -7.54
CA LYS A 446 41.07 40.96 -7.82
C LYS A 446 39.70 40.92 -7.16
N LYS A 447 38.96 39.82 -7.31
CA LYS A 447 37.65 39.67 -6.72
C LYS A 447 37.70 39.37 -5.23
N TYR A 448 38.66 38.59 -4.74
CA TYR A 448 38.92 38.47 -3.30
C TYR A 448 39.10 39.84 -2.66
N ASN A 449 39.84 40.75 -3.30
CA ASN A 449 40.00 42.12 -2.79
C ASN A 449 38.69 42.93 -2.83
N GLN A 450 37.84 42.75 -3.85
CA GLN A 450 36.52 43.39 -3.89
C GLN A 450 35.59 42.87 -2.78
N VAL A 451 35.56 41.55 -2.59
CA VAL A 451 34.79 40.89 -1.52
C VAL A 451 35.33 41.27 -0.15
N LYS A 452 36.66 41.33 0.04
CA LYS A 452 37.30 41.79 1.28
C LYS A 452 36.96 43.24 1.62
N ASN A 453 36.73 44.09 0.61
CA ASN A 453 36.26 45.45 0.86
C ASN A 453 34.83 45.49 1.42
N ILE A 454 33.98 44.53 1.05
CA ILE A 454 32.61 44.40 1.55
C ILE A 454 32.57 43.64 2.88
N LEU A 455 33.43 42.63 3.02
CA LEU A 455 33.59 41.74 4.17
C LEU A 455 35.02 41.86 4.73
N PRO A 456 35.35 42.92 5.50
CA PRO A 456 36.71 43.16 5.99
C PRO A 456 37.28 42.07 6.90
N SER A 457 36.39 41.27 7.51
CA SER A 457 36.70 40.11 8.34
C SER A 457 37.10 38.86 7.53
N LEU A 458 37.04 38.92 6.20
CA LEU A 458 37.48 37.84 5.32
C LEU A 458 39.03 37.92 5.21
N SER A 459 39.72 37.03 5.92
CA SER A 459 41.18 36.90 5.90
C SER A 459 41.59 35.51 5.44
N TYR A 460 42.30 35.45 4.31
CA TYR A 460 43.01 34.28 3.80
C TYR A 460 44.39 34.12 4.46
#